data_AF-A0A5M3WEM5-F1
#
_entry.id   AF-A0A5M3WEM5-F1
#
_cell.length_a   1.000
_cell.length_b   1.000
_cell.length_c   1.000
_cell.angle_alpha   90.00
_cell.angle_beta   90.00
_cell.angle_gamma   90.00
#
_symmetry.space_group_name_H-M   'P 1'
#
loop_
_entity.id
_entity.type
_entity.pdbx_description
1 polymer ?
#
loop_
_entity_poly.entity_id
_entity_poly.type
_entity_poly.pdbx_seq_one_letter_code
_entity_poly.pdbx_strand_id
1 'polypeptide(L)'
;MKTESAGDKAERRAREVAAYLGIPDFVYGQPLVRKGAGWREVGDGMLIVGDRGAILQVKARDRRAGLRDSSEKAERVIRKYIDSAIRQGYGSKRTIQQYQKGKPLRATPVRALDFPEIRRPDFELELSVHCERWPIIVIVDHPKNPEFVVNLPRRVFCISLGDWEQLHGHIRSVSGILHYIDLVEESGIPTIVGREQARFFEICHIAKKAGGRSKTSHPWFSSAAYDDPLGIELYQELIAKVWSGLPRGPGLSPKDIRMILAFLDDVPTSIMATVGQWTLQKRREFKEAAISASGNIVIQDKLLVYLCGSEKHWRDQFQWTAELFYLTLVRMNEWAETRKTKVEALGIGVREVAHGVEYTHVYLDGVSHVPKGIREKIEWNYGVANHMFGHTRPFSPGRNDPCPCGSGRKFKRCHRR
;
A
#
# COMPACT_ATOMS: atom_id res chain seq x y z
N MET A 1 36.21 8.46 -5.89
CA MET A 1 34.82 8.62 -5.41
C MET A 1 34.50 10.10 -5.40
N LYS A 2 33.49 10.58 -6.14
CA LYS A 2 32.98 11.95 -5.95
C LYS A 2 32.38 12.05 -4.55
N THR A 3 32.73 13.07 -3.79
CA THR A 3 32.09 13.39 -2.52
C THR A 3 30.63 13.72 -2.80
N GLU A 4 29.73 12.94 -2.22
CA GLU A 4 28.29 13.13 -2.36
C GLU A 4 27.86 14.49 -1.81
N SER A 5 27.10 15.25 -2.62
CA SER A 5 26.67 16.60 -2.26
C SER A 5 25.58 16.57 -1.17
N ALA A 6 25.33 17.70 -0.50
CA ALA A 6 24.21 17.81 0.43
C ALA A 6 22.85 17.60 -0.26
N GLY A 7 22.74 17.97 -1.54
CA GLY A 7 21.55 17.73 -2.37
C GLY A 7 21.32 16.23 -2.58
N ASP A 8 22.33 15.51 -3.05
CA ASP A 8 22.24 14.08 -3.36
C ASP A 8 21.83 13.27 -2.11
N LYS A 9 22.36 13.64 -0.93
CA LYS A 9 21.99 13.03 0.36
C LYS A 9 20.52 13.25 0.72
N ALA A 10 20.03 14.48 0.56
CA ALA A 10 18.64 14.81 0.86
C ALA A 10 17.68 14.14 -0.12
N GLU A 11 18.03 14.09 -1.40
CA GLU A 11 17.28 13.39 -2.44
C GLU A 11 17.18 11.90 -2.16
N ARG A 12 18.29 11.25 -1.79
CA ARG A 12 18.28 9.86 -1.38
C ARG A 12 17.43 9.67 -0.12
N ARG A 13 17.63 10.49 0.91
CA ARG A 13 16.88 10.38 2.18
C ARG A 13 15.38 10.52 1.97
N ALA A 14 14.94 11.47 1.16
CA ALA A 14 13.52 11.66 0.85
C ALA A 14 12.89 10.41 0.21
N ARG A 15 13.61 9.77 -0.72
CA ARG A 15 13.18 8.51 -1.35
C ARG A 15 13.21 7.33 -0.38
N GLU A 16 14.28 7.20 0.42
CA GLU A 16 14.40 6.16 1.45
C GLU A 16 13.28 6.25 2.47
N VAL A 17 12.95 7.45 2.97
CA VAL A 17 11.81 7.67 3.88
C VAL A 17 10.52 7.17 3.24
N ALA A 18 10.25 7.58 2.00
CA ALA A 18 9.03 7.16 1.31
C ALA A 18 8.98 5.64 1.07
N ALA A 19 10.14 5.04 0.80
CA ALA A 19 10.27 3.62 0.50
C ALA A 19 10.17 2.75 1.76
N TYR A 20 10.89 3.09 2.84
CA TYR A 20 10.93 2.30 4.06
C TYR A 20 9.72 2.49 4.97
N LEU A 21 9.13 3.69 5.00
CA LEU A 21 7.95 3.96 5.81
C LEU A 21 6.65 3.85 5.01
N GLY A 22 6.71 3.88 3.67
CA GLY A 22 5.59 3.57 2.78
C GLY A 22 5.77 2.19 2.14
N ILE A 23 5.82 2.14 0.81
CA ILE A 23 6.08 0.90 0.05
C ILE A 23 7.11 1.18 -1.05
N PRO A 24 8.26 0.47 -1.06
CA PRO A 24 9.36 0.76 -1.98
C PRO A 24 9.06 0.44 -3.45
N ASP A 25 7.99 -0.33 -3.73
CA ASP A 25 7.50 -0.62 -5.09
C ASP A 25 6.81 0.57 -5.75
N PHE A 26 6.34 1.52 -4.94
CA PHE A 26 5.63 2.72 -5.38
C PHE A 26 6.48 3.98 -5.30
N VAL A 27 7.74 3.84 -4.89
CA VAL A 27 8.74 4.91 -4.93
C VAL A 27 9.69 4.61 -6.07
N TYR A 28 9.86 5.57 -6.97
CA TYR A 28 10.65 5.39 -8.17
C TYR A 28 11.85 6.33 -8.19
N GLY A 29 12.96 5.79 -8.69
CA GLY A 29 14.13 6.58 -9.03
C GLY A 29 13.89 7.52 -10.21
N GLN A 30 14.92 8.27 -10.56
CA GLN A 30 14.88 9.30 -11.59
C GLN A 30 15.03 8.65 -12.98
N PRO A 31 14.04 8.76 -13.87
CA PRO A 31 14.20 8.33 -15.26
C PRO A 31 15.26 9.19 -15.95
N LEU A 32 16.13 8.56 -16.74
CA LEU A 32 17.15 9.26 -17.51
C LEU A 32 16.66 9.51 -18.93
N VAL A 33 16.71 10.76 -19.37
CA VAL A 33 16.41 11.17 -20.75
C VAL A 33 17.62 11.79 -21.41
N ARG A 34 17.80 11.52 -22.70
CA ARG A 34 18.85 12.15 -23.49
C ARG A 34 18.39 13.55 -23.90
N LYS A 35 19.16 14.58 -23.55
CA LYS A 35 18.91 15.97 -23.99
C LYS A 35 20.19 16.53 -24.61
N GLY A 36 20.22 16.56 -25.94
CA GLY A 36 21.44 16.84 -26.70
C GLY A 36 22.46 15.71 -26.53
N ALA A 37 23.71 16.07 -26.21
CA ALA A 37 24.80 15.11 -25.99
C ALA A 37 24.79 14.46 -24.59
N GLY A 38 24.03 14.99 -23.62
CA GLY A 38 24.05 14.53 -22.23
C GLY A 38 22.77 13.81 -21.79
N TRP A 39 22.87 13.09 -20.68
CA TRP A 39 21.73 12.56 -19.93
C TRP A 39 21.21 13.59 -18.94
N ARG A 40 19.89 13.64 -18.75
CA ARG A 40 19.23 14.45 -17.72
C ARG A 40 18.22 13.60 -16.97
N GLU A 41 18.17 13.82 -15.67
CA GLU A 41 17.19 13.20 -14.78
C GLU A 41 15.84 13.91 -14.90
N VAL A 42 14.76 13.12 -14.86
CA VAL A 42 13.38 13.62 -14.89
C VAL A 42 12.87 13.69 -13.46
N GLY A 43 13.19 14.80 -12.80
CA GLY A 43 12.89 15.05 -11.40
C GLY A 43 13.78 14.26 -10.44
N ASP A 44 13.52 14.41 -9.14
CA ASP A 44 14.42 13.90 -8.10
C ASP A 44 13.95 12.52 -7.57
N GLY A 45 12.70 12.18 -7.88
CA GLY A 45 12.02 10.90 -7.64
C GLY A 45 10.55 11.00 -8.01
N MET A 46 9.83 9.89 -7.93
CA MET A 46 8.37 9.87 -8.14
C MET A 46 7.70 8.92 -7.15
N LEU A 47 6.45 9.23 -6.81
CA LEU A 47 5.52 8.32 -6.14
C LEU A 47 4.47 7.90 -7.16
N ILE A 48 4.22 6.61 -7.35
CA ILE A 48 3.23 6.14 -8.34
C ILE A 48 2.50 4.91 -7.79
N VAL A 49 1.18 4.99 -7.69
CA VAL A 49 0.29 3.88 -7.32
C VAL A 49 -0.89 3.85 -8.28
N GLY A 50 -0.97 2.83 -9.13
CA GLY A 50 -1.99 2.75 -10.17
C GLY A 50 -1.89 3.94 -11.14
N ASP A 51 -2.97 4.72 -11.23
CA ASP A 51 -3.05 5.94 -12.05
C ASP A 51 -2.69 7.24 -11.29
N ARG A 52 -2.55 7.15 -9.97
CA ARG A 52 -2.15 8.28 -9.11
C ARG A 52 -0.64 8.34 -9.02
N GLY A 53 -0.13 9.56 -8.90
CA GLY A 53 1.29 9.76 -8.67
C GLY A 53 1.64 11.19 -8.35
N ALA A 54 2.91 11.41 -8.01
CA ALA A 54 3.48 12.71 -7.69
C ALA A 54 4.93 12.79 -8.16
N ILE A 55 5.37 14.00 -8.52
CA ILE A 55 6.78 14.29 -8.85
C ILE A 55 7.46 14.84 -7.60
N LEU A 56 8.56 14.22 -7.17
CA LEU A 56 9.38 14.71 -6.07
C LEU A 56 10.44 15.70 -6.59
N GLN A 57 10.58 16.81 -5.87
CA GLN A 57 11.63 17.80 -6.05
C GLN A 57 12.22 18.16 -4.69
N VAL A 58 13.50 17.87 -4.49
CA VAL A 58 14.21 18.08 -3.23
C VAL A 58 15.21 19.22 -3.41
N LYS A 59 15.31 20.09 -2.41
CA LYS A 59 16.30 21.16 -2.37
C LYS A 59 16.90 21.25 -0.98
N ALA A 60 18.21 21.01 -0.91
CA ALA A 60 18.95 21.04 0.34
C ALA A 60 19.90 22.23 0.41
N ARG A 61 19.98 22.81 1.60
CA ARG A 61 21.00 23.80 1.97
C ARG A 61 22.23 23.08 2.51
N ASP A 62 23.43 23.52 2.11
CA ASP A 62 24.66 23.07 2.77
C ASP A 62 24.57 23.24 4.29
N ARG A 63 24.92 22.19 5.04
CA ARG A 63 24.72 22.16 6.49
C ARG A 63 25.51 23.25 7.22
N ARG A 64 26.77 23.48 6.85
CA ARG A 64 27.66 24.47 7.50
C ARG A 64 27.23 25.90 7.20
N ALA A 65 26.80 26.17 5.96
CA ALA A 65 26.25 27.46 5.58
C ALA A 65 24.89 27.70 6.25
N GLY A 66 23.99 26.73 6.20
CA GLY A 66 22.63 26.83 6.74
C GLY A 66 22.58 27.05 8.25
N LEU A 67 23.50 26.45 9.03
CA LEU A 67 23.57 26.68 10.48
C LEU A 67 23.94 28.13 10.85
N ARG A 68 24.60 28.85 9.95
CA ARG A 68 24.98 30.27 10.13
C ARG A 68 23.96 31.25 9.55
N ASP A 69 22.94 30.77 8.86
CA ASP A 69 21.88 31.62 8.32
C ASP A 69 20.96 32.08 9.49
N SER A 70 20.58 33.36 9.49
CA SER A 70 19.51 33.87 10.37
C SER A 70 18.16 33.28 9.95
N SER A 71 17.12 33.40 10.78
CA SER A 71 15.78 32.92 10.43
C SER A 71 15.24 33.58 9.15
N GLU A 72 15.41 34.89 8.99
CA GLU A 72 14.96 35.63 7.81
C GLU A 72 15.73 35.22 6.55
N LYS A 73 17.03 34.95 6.69
CA LYS A 73 17.86 34.46 5.59
C LYS A 73 17.48 33.03 5.21
N ALA A 74 17.25 32.17 6.19
CA ALA A 74 16.79 30.80 5.98
C ALA A 74 15.46 30.79 5.22
N GLU A 75 14.48 31.58 5.65
CA GLU A 75 13.20 31.74 4.94
C GLU A 75 13.42 32.17 3.49
N ARG A 76 14.21 33.23 3.25
CA ARG A 76 14.48 33.73 1.89
C ARG A 76 15.12 32.67 1.00
N VAL A 77 16.06 31.89 1.54
CA VAL A 77 16.71 30.78 0.83
C VAL A 77 15.70 29.69 0.49
N ILE A 78 14.85 29.31 1.45
CA ILE A 78 13.84 28.27 1.25
C ILE A 78 12.81 28.71 0.21
N ARG A 79 12.32 29.96 0.24
CA ARG A 79 11.41 30.49 -0.79
C ARG A 79 12.03 30.38 -2.20
N LYS A 80 13.31 30.75 -2.34
CA LYS A 80 14.03 30.58 -3.61
C LYS A 80 14.13 29.10 -4.04
N TYR A 81 14.33 28.19 -3.09
CA TYR A 81 14.34 26.75 -3.36
C TYR A 81 12.98 26.24 -3.82
N ILE A 82 11.89 26.69 -3.17
CA ILE A 82 10.52 26.36 -3.56
C ILE A 82 10.25 26.80 -5.00
N ASP A 83 10.54 28.05 -5.35
CA ASP A 83 10.34 28.57 -6.72
C ASP A 83 11.16 27.82 -7.78
N SER A 84 12.37 27.40 -7.42
CA SER A 84 13.22 26.59 -8.30
C SER A 84 12.67 25.17 -8.49
N ALA A 85 12.26 24.53 -7.39
CA ALA A 85 11.71 23.18 -7.39
C ALA A 85 10.39 23.10 -8.18
N ILE A 86 9.50 24.08 -8.01
CA ILE A 86 8.24 24.16 -8.77
C ILE A 86 8.52 24.21 -10.28
N ARG A 87 9.42 25.08 -10.72
CA ARG A 87 9.78 25.20 -12.15
C ARG A 87 10.37 23.90 -12.70
N GLN A 88 11.22 23.23 -11.93
CA GLN A 88 11.80 21.94 -12.30
C GLN A 88 10.73 20.84 -12.36
N GLY A 89 9.85 20.75 -11.37
CA GLY A 89 8.75 19.79 -11.35
C GLY A 89 7.81 19.91 -12.56
N TYR A 90 7.42 21.14 -12.94
CA TYR A 90 6.66 21.35 -14.18
C TYR A 90 7.45 20.96 -15.44
N GLY A 91 8.77 21.18 -15.44
CA GLY A 91 9.66 20.70 -16.50
C GLY A 91 9.68 19.17 -16.63
N SER A 92 9.70 18.46 -15.50
CA SER A 92 9.64 16.99 -15.45
C SER A 92 8.31 16.48 -15.97
N LYS A 93 7.17 17.07 -15.54
CA LYS A 93 5.84 16.73 -16.07
C LYS A 93 5.76 16.89 -17.58
N ARG A 94 6.21 18.03 -18.12
CA ARG A 94 6.25 18.26 -19.57
C ARG A 94 7.10 17.24 -20.30
N THR A 95 8.25 16.85 -19.73
CA THR A 95 9.11 15.82 -20.30
C THR A 95 8.39 14.48 -20.37
N ILE A 96 7.78 14.04 -19.26
CA ILE A 96 7.00 12.79 -19.22
C ILE A 96 5.91 12.80 -20.29
N GLN A 97 5.11 13.87 -20.34
CA GLN A 97 4.03 14.03 -21.32
C GLN A 97 4.52 14.01 -22.78
N GLN A 98 5.73 14.53 -23.06
CA GLN A 98 6.31 14.47 -24.39
C GLN A 98 6.68 13.03 -24.78
N TYR A 99 7.30 12.27 -23.89
CA TYR A 99 7.67 10.88 -24.15
C TYR A 99 6.46 9.94 -24.23
N GLN A 100 5.37 10.25 -23.51
CA GLN A 100 4.10 9.52 -23.60
C GLN A 100 3.49 9.51 -25.01
N LYS A 101 3.78 10.53 -25.84
CA LYS A 101 3.29 10.59 -27.24
C LYS A 101 4.03 9.67 -28.20
N GLY A 102 5.13 9.04 -27.77
CA GLY A 102 5.96 8.19 -28.62
C GLY A 102 6.41 6.95 -27.88
N LYS A 103 7.60 6.99 -27.28
CA LYS A 103 8.15 5.91 -26.45
C LYS A 103 8.09 6.34 -24.98
N PRO A 104 7.10 5.86 -24.20
CA PRO A 104 6.99 6.22 -22.80
C PRO A 104 8.28 5.94 -22.02
N LEU A 105 8.56 6.79 -21.04
CA LEU A 105 9.69 6.59 -20.13
C LEU A 105 9.44 5.37 -19.25
N ARG A 106 10.55 4.78 -18.77
CA ARG A 106 10.51 3.70 -17.79
C ARG A 106 11.15 4.16 -16.50
N ALA A 107 10.58 3.74 -15.39
CA ALA A 107 11.05 4.06 -14.05
C ALA A 107 11.25 2.77 -13.26
N THR A 108 12.40 2.64 -12.61
CA THR A 108 12.71 1.49 -11.73
C THR A 108 12.24 1.80 -10.32
N PRO A 109 11.42 0.92 -9.68
CA PRO A 109 11.02 1.10 -8.30
C PRO A 109 12.23 0.91 -7.37
N VAL A 110 12.23 1.58 -6.22
CA VAL A 110 13.32 1.52 -5.23
C VAL A 110 13.55 0.09 -4.77
N ARG A 111 12.48 -0.72 -4.58
CA ARG A 111 12.65 -2.12 -4.17
C ARG A 111 13.53 -2.92 -5.13
N ALA A 112 13.39 -2.72 -6.44
CA ALA A 112 14.20 -3.44 -7.42
C ALA A 112 15.68 -3.04 -7.41
N LEU A 113 16.04 -1.95 -6.72
CA LEU A 113 17.44 -1.55 -6.53
C LEU A 113 18.11 -2.35 -5.40
N ASP A 114 17.33 -2.87 -4.45
CA ASP A 114 17.82 -3.68 -3.33
C ASP A 114 18.18 -5.12 -3.72
N PHE A 115 17.74 -5.57 -4.91
CA PHE A 115 17.92 -6.94 -5.41
C PHE A 115 18.70 -6.96 -6.74
N PRO A 116 20.05 -6.91 -6.71
CA PRO A 116 20.87 -6.81 -7.91
C PRO A 116 20.81 -8.03 -8.84
N GLU A 117 20.46 -9.21 -8.31
CA GLU A 117 20.28 -10.46 -9.04
C GLU A 117 19.04 -10.46 -9.95
N ILE A 118 18.13 -9.50 -9.76
CA ILE A 118 16.87 -9.43 -10.48
C ILE A 118 17.05 -8.59 -11.75
N ARG A 119 16.47 -9.08 -12.85
CA ARG A 119 16.45 -8.34 -14.10
C ARG A 119 15.58 -7.09 -13.93
N ARG A 120 16.24 -5.94 -13.74
CA ARG A 120 15.60 -4.62 -13.61
C ARG A 120 14.47 -4.37 -14.64
N PRO A 121 14.61 -4.72 -15.94
CA PRO A 121 13.55 -4.47 -16.92
C PRO A 121 12.21 -5.14 -16.60
N ASP A 122 12.19 -6.23 -15.84
CA ASP A 122 10.97 -6.95 -15.50
C ASP A 122 10.12 -6.16 -14.48
N PHE A 123 10.78 -5.33 -13.66
CA PHE A 123 10.16 -4.54 -12.59
C PHE A 123 9.95 -3.07 -12.95
N GLU A 124 10.51 -2.61 -14.07
CA GLU A 124 10.30 -1.25 -14.55
C GLU A 124 8.81 -0.97 -14.79
N LEU A 125 8.38 0.22 -14.35
CA LEU A 125 7.08 0.76 -14.67
C LEU A 125 7.20 1.63 -15.92
N GLU A 126 6.40 1.32 -16.93
CA GLU A 126 6.19 2.21 -18.07
C GLU A 126 5.30 3.38 -17.65
N LEU A 127 5.78 4.61 -17.81
CA LEU A 127 5.08 5.83 -17.44
C LEU A 127 4.05 6.23 -18.51
N SER A 128 3.06 5.37 -18.73
CA SER A 128 2.00 5.58 -19.72
C SER A 128 0.81 6.41 -19.20
N VAL A 129 0.64 6.50 -17.88
CA VAL A 129 -0.46 7.25 -17.25
C VAL A 129 -0.25 8.76 -17.35
N HIS A 130 -1.28 9.50 -17.76
CA HIS A 130 -1.24 10.96 -17.83
C HIS A 130 -0.90 11.61 -16.48
N CYS A 131 0.26 12.26 -16.41
CA CYS A 131 0.75 12.90 -15.18
C CYS A 131 0.27 14.35 -15.00
N GLU A 132 -0.67 14.85 -15.82
CA GLU A 132 -1.12 16.24 -15.77
C GLU A 132 -1.68 16.63 -14.39
N ARG A 133 -2.41 15.70 -13.76
CA ARG A 133 -3.02 15.92 -12.44
C ARG A 133 -2.08 15.60 -11.27
N TRP A 134 -0.93 14.99 -11.51
CA TRP A 134 0.00 14.62 -10.45
C TRP A 134 0.54 15.87 -9.75
N PRO A 135 0.48 15.96 -8.41
CA PRO A 135 1.08 17.07 -7.69
C PRO A 135 2.61 17.07 -7.82
N ILE A 136 3.20 18.25 -7.66
CA ILE A 136 4.63 18.43 -7.45
C ILE A 136 4.86 18.55 -5.94
N ILE A 137 5.58 17.60 -5.38
CA ILE A 137 5.98 17.60 -3.98
C ILE A 137 7.36 18.25 -3.89
N VAL A 138 7.42 19.37 -3.17
CA VAL A 138 8.63 20.16 -2.92
C VAL A 138 9.10 19.89 -1.50
N ILE A 139 10.20 19.16 -1.38
CA ILE A 139 10.84 18.83 -0.11
C ILE A 139 12.03 19.77 0.09
N VAL A 140 12.03 20.52 1.19
CA VAL A 140 13.13 21.43 1.53
C VAL A 140 13.89 20.91 2.73
N ASP A 141 15.20 20.82 2.61
CA ASP A 141 16.10 20.47 3.71
C ASP A 141 16.95 21.68 4.07
N HIS A 142 16.63 22.31 5.20
CA HIS A 142 17.39 23.44 5.73
C HIS A 142 17.67 23.23 7.23
N PRO A 143 18.93 23.32 7.70
CA PRO A 143 19.28 23.01 9.09
C PRO A 143 18.54 23.81 10.17
N LYS A 144 18.11 25.05 9.85
CA LYS A 144 17.32 25.91 10.76
C LYS A 144 15.82 25.58 10.78
N ASN A 145 15.31 24.91 9.75
CA ASN A 145 13.89 24.59 9.55
C ASN A 145 12.91 25.68 10.05
N PRO A 146 12.99 26.92 9.53
CA PRO A 146 12.15 28.02 10.02
C PRO A 146 10.68 27.79 9.67
N GLU A 147 9.79 28.27 10.54
CA GLU A 147 8.34 28.22 10.33
C GLU A 147 7.85 29.50 9.63
N PHE A 148 7.20 29.35 8.48
CA PHE A 148 6.59 30.47 7.77
C PHE A 148 5.51 30.01 6.80
N VAL A 149 4.57 30.91 6.50
CA VAL A 149 3.47 30.65 5.56
C VAL A 149 3.98 30.75 4.11
N VAL A 150 3.60 29.80 3.28
CA VAL A 150 3.86 29.79 1.85
C VAL A 150 2.57 29.68 1.05
N ASN A 151 2.42 30.57 0.07
CA ASN A 151 1.34 30.51 -0.92
C ASN A 151 1.84 29.66 -2.09
N LEU A 152 1.21 28.51 -2.30
CA LEU A 152 1.59 27.57 -3.33
C LEU A 152 0.57 27.59 -4.48
N PRO A 153 1.01 27.39 -5.74
CA PRO A 153 0.10 27.10 -6.83
C PRO A 153 -0.71 25.83 -6.55
N ARG A 154 -1.86 25.67 -7.24
CA ARG A 154 -2.61 24.40 -7.23
C ARG A 154 -1.71 23.24 -7.66
N ARG A 155 -1.96 22.06 -7.10
CA ARG A 155 -1.16 20.85 -7.35
C ARG A 155 0.33 20.98 -6.99
N VAL A 156 0.68 21.85 -6.04
CA VAL A 156 2.01 21.92 -5.43
C VAL A 156 1.87 21.72 -3.93
N PHE A 157 2.60 20.74 -3.39
CA PHE A 157 2.69 20.46 -1.97
C PHE A 157 4.11 20.75 -1.50
N CYS A 158 4.28 21.54 -0.43
CA CYS A 158 5.60 21.85 0.11
C CYS A 158 5.71 21.40 1.57
N ILE A 159 6.84 20.78 1.90
CA ILE A 159 7.10 20.17 3.20
C ILE A 159 8.60 20.22 3.52
N SER A 160 8.97 20.27 4.81
CA SER A 160 10.36 20.09 5.21
C SER A 160 10.77 18.61 5.15
N LEU A 161 12.06 18.30 5.03
CA LEU A 161 12.51 16.90 5.04
C LEU A 161 12.20 16.19 6.38
N GLY A 162 12.28 16.90 7.50
CA GLY A 162 11.92 16.36 8.81
C GLY A 162 10.42 16.06 8.93
N ASP A 163 9.58 16.97 8.43
CA ASP A 163 8.13 16.77 8.39
C ASP A 163 7.73 15.65 7.42
N TRP A 164 8.44 15.48 6.30
CA TRP A 164 8.24 14.38 5.36
C TRP A 164 8.40 13.01 6.03
N GLU A 165 9.43 12.88 6.86
CA GLU A 165 9.66 11.68 7.67
C GLU A 165 8.56 11.43 8.68
N GLN A 166 8.15 12.46 9.42
CA GLN A 166 7.06 12.35 10.40
C GLN A 166 5.73 11.99 9.73
N LEU A 167 5.39 12.65 8.62
CA LEU A 167 4.16 12.42 7.86
C LEU A 167 4.08 10.98 7.35
N HIS A 168 5.18 10.46 6.80
CA HIS A 168 5.28 9.04 6.43
C HIS A 168 5.18 8.10 7.64
N GLY A 169 5.74 8.50 8.80
CA GLY A 169 5.59 7.78 10.06
C GLY A 169 4.13 7.70 10.53
N HIS A 170 3.34 8.75 10.33
CA HIS A 170 1.92 8.78 10.66
C HIS A 170 1.07 7.96 9.67
N ILE A 171 1.33 8.08 8.36
CA ILE A 171 0.44 7.56 7.32
C ILE A 171 0.76 6.11 6.93
N ARG A 172 2.04 5.74 6.91
CA ARG A 172 2.54 4.38 6.62
C ARG A 172 2.11 3.79 5.27
N SER A 173 1.83 4.65 4.29
CA SER A 173 1.27 4.29 2.97
C SER A 173 1.63 5.35 1.93
N VAL A 174 1.96 4.95 0.70
CA VAL A 174 2.22 5.90 -0.41
C VAL A 174 0.90 6.45 -0.96
N SER A 175 -0.12 5.60 -1.11
CA SER A 175 -1.48 5.96 -1.49
C SER A 175 -2.07 6.95 -0.48
N GLY A 176 -1.83 6.72 0.81
CA GLY A 176 -2.22 7.60 1.89
C GLY A 176 -1.57 8.98 1.78
N ILE A 177 -0.28 9.07 1.41
CA ILE A 177 0.37 10.37 1.14
C ILE A 177 -0.31 11.10 -0.02
N LEU A 178 -0.63 10.39 -1.11
CA LEU A 178 -1.31 11.00 -2.26
C LEU A 178 -2.71 11.50 -1.88
N HIS A 179 -3.49 10.70 -1.14
CA HIS A 179 -4.79 11.12 -0.56
C HIS A 179 -4.64 12.32 0.38
N TYR A 180 -3.56 12.36 1.17
CA TYR A 180 -3.32 13.45 2.12
C TYR A 180 -3.10 14.78 1.39
N ILE A 181 -2.30 14.75 0.32
CA ILE A 181 -2.02 15.92 -0.51
C ILE A 181 -3.30 16.44 -1.17
N ASP A 182 -4.12 15.54 -1.73
CA ASP A 182 -5.41 15.92 -2.32
C ASP A 182 -6.33 16.57 -1.28
N LEU A 183 -6.45 15.98 -0.08
CA LEU A 183 -7.30 16.52 0.98
C LEU A 183 -6.78 17.86 1.54
N VAL A 184 -5.46 18.05 1.66
CA VAL A 184 -4.87 19.33 2.03
C VAL A 184 -5.22 20.40 0.99
N GLU A 185 -5.09 20.10 -0.30
CA GLU A 185 -5.46 21.02 -1.38
C GLU A 185 -6.96 21.40 -1.32
N GLU A 186 -7.84 20.42 -1.07
CA GLU A 186 -9.29 20.63 -0.98
C GLU A 186 -9.72 21.40 0.28
N SER A 187 -9.03 21.17 1.40
CA SER A 187 -9.36 21.81 2.69
C SER A 187 -9.08 23.32 2.72
N GLY A 188 -8.17 23.80 1.86
CA GLY A 188 -7.69 25.18 1.88
C GLY A 188 -6.88 25.55 3.13
N ILE A 189 -6.49 24.59 3.98
CA ILE A 189 -5.65 24.86 5.14
C ILE A 189 -4.30 25.43 4.67
N PRO A 190 -3.85 26.58 5.21
CA PRO A 190 -2.59 27.19 4.81
C PRO A 190 -1.39 26.25 4.93
N THR A 191 -0.44 26.37 4.01
CA THR A 191 0.83 25.65 4.12
C THR A 191 1.81 26.45 4.98
N ILE A 192 2.22 25.87 6.10
CA ILE A 192 3.26 26.40 6.98
C ILE A 192 4.42 25.41 6.97
N VAL A 193 5.54 25.79 6.36
CA VAL A 193 6.75 24.96 6.35
C VAL A 193 7.20 24.72 7.79
N GLY A 194 7.60 23.49 8.15
CA GLY A 194 8.02 23.16 9.50
C GLY A 194 6.90 22.79 10.48
N ARG A 195 5.62 22.87 10.06
CA ARG A 195 4.44 22.58 10.89
C ARG A 195 3.50 21.54 10.30
N GLU A 196 4.01 20.62 9.49
CA GLU A 196 3.16 19.62 8.85
C GLU A 196 2.45 18.75 9.88
N GLN A 197 3.11 18.42 10.98
CA GLN A 197 2.50 17.60 12.03
C GLN A 197 1.21 18.23 12.58
N ALA A 198 1.21 19.53 12.84
CA ALA A 198 0.02 20.26 13.28
C ALA A 198 -1.09 20.19 12.22
N ARG A 199 -0.74 20.41 10.95
CA ARG A 199 -1.68 20.30 9.82
C ARG A 199 -2.22 18.87 9.67
N PHE A 200 -1.40 17.85 9.86
CA PHE A 200 -1.82 16.45 9.83
C PHE A 200 -2.89 16.15 10.88
N PHE A 201 -2.72 16.63 12.11
CA PHE A 201 -3.73 16.45 13.16
C PHE A 201 -5.01 17.24 12.90
N GLU A 202 -4.92 18.42 12.29
CA GLU A 202 -6.10 19.16 11.83
C GLU A 202 -6.86 18.40 10.74
N ILE A 203 -6.14 17.82 9.78
CA ILE A 203 -6.72 16.95 8.74
C ILE A 203 -7.35 15.70 9.34
N CYS A 204 -6.74 15.06 10.35
CA CYS A 204 -7.35 13.95 11.09
C CYS A 204 -8.70 14.34 11.69
N HIS A 205 -8.79 15.54 12.27
CA HIS A 205 -10.04 16.05 12.84
C HIS A 205 -11.11 16.31 11.78
N ILE A 206 -10.73 16.88 10.63
CA ILE A 206 -11.62 17.09 9.48
C ILE A 206 -12.13 15.74 8.96
N ALA A 207 -11.24 14.78 8.72
CA ALA A 207 -11.59 13.46 8.23
C ALA A 207 -12.54 12.72 9.19
N LYS A 208 -12.29 12.82 10.51
CA LYS A 208 -13.17 12.25 11.54
C LYS A 208 -14.56 12.88 11.54
N LYS A 209 -14.66 14.20 11.38
CA LYS A 209 -15.95 14.91 11.27
C LYS A 209 -16.72 14.51 10.02
N ALA A 210 -16.04 14.41 8.88
CA ALA A 210 -16.64 14.01 7.61
C ALA A 210 -17.19 12.57 7.65
N GLY A 211 -16.51 11.64 8.34
CA GLY A 211 -16.94 10.25 8.53
C GLY A 211 -18.13 10.06 9.50
N GLY A 212 -18.57 11.12 10.19
CA GLY A 212 -19.47 11.09 11.36
C GLY A 212 -20.92 10.64 11.15
N ARG A 213 -21.27 9.90 10.08
CA ARG A 213 -22.65 9.40 9.86
C ARG A 213 -22.78 7.88 9.73
N SER A 214 -21.70 7.12 9.59
CA SER A 214 -21.74 5.65 9.60
C SER A 214 -20.72 5.08 10.58
N LYS A 215 -21.14 4.13 11.43
CA LYS A 215 -20.25 3.37 12.32
C LYS A 215 -19.15 2.59 11.57
N THR A 216 -19.27 2.46 10.25
CA THR A 216 -18.33 1.76 9.37
C THR A 216 -17.40 2.69 8.58
N SER A 217 -17.51 4.01 8.74
CA SER A 217 -16.62 4.95 8.06
C SER A 217 -15.31 5.09 8.83
N HIS A 218 -14.21 4.64 8.22
CA HIS A 218 -12.87 4.82 8.77
C HIS A 218 -12.21 6.03 8.10
N PRO A 219 -11.82 7.07 8.85
CA PRO A 219 -11.09 8.18 8.27
C PRO A 219 -9.74 7.69 7.76
N TRP A 220 -9.34 8.16 6.57
CA TRP A 220 -8.04 7.86 5.96
C TRP A 220 -6.86 8.19 6.89
N PHE A 221 -7.00 9.24 7.71
CA PHE A 221 -5.96 9.74 8.59
C PHE A 221 -6.37 9.60 10.06
N SER A 222 -5.44 9.12 10.88
CA SER A 222 -5.65 8.89 12.32
C SER A 222 -4.32 8.82 13.08
N SER A 223 -4.37 8.81 14.40
CA SER A 223 -3.22 8.55 15.30
C SER A 223 -2.88 7.06 15.44
N ALA A 224 -3.57 6.15 14.73
CA ALA A 224 -3.46 4.71 14.94
C ALA A 224 -2.03 4.15 14.84
N ALA A 225 -1.16 4.76 14.02
CA ALA A 225 0.24 4.34 13.94
C ALA A 225 1.04 4.52 15.24
N TYR A 226 0.61 5.45 16.09
CA TYR A 226 1.19 5.70 17.41
C TYR A 226 0.42 4.97 18.50
N ASP A 227 -0.91 4.89 18.37
CA ASP A 227 -1.77 4.28 19.38
C ASP A 227 -1.66 2.74 19.38
N ASP A 228 -1.46 2.12 18.22
CA ASP A 228 -1.29 0.67 18.07
C ASP A 228 -0.15 0.32 17.08
N PRO A 229 1.12 0.54 17.50
CA PRO A 229 2.27 0.26 16.66
C PRO A 229 2.40 -1.24 16.32
N LEU A 230 1.98 -2.14 17.23
CA LEU A 230 2.02 -3.58 17.00
C LEU A 230 1.06 -3.99 15.87
N GLY A 231 -0.17 -3.46 15.87
CA GLY A 231 -1.12 -3.69 14.77
C GLY A 231 -0.56 -3.22 13.43
N ILE A 232 0.08 -2.04 13.40
CA ILE A 232 0.75 -1.55 12.18
C ILE A 232 1.90 -2.46 11.76
N GLU A 233 2.77 -2.86 12.66
CA GLU A 233 3.91 -3.73 12.35
C GLU A 233 3.46 -5.08 11.77
N LEU A 234 2.41 -5.68 12.34
CA LEU A 234 1.83 -6.92 11.83
C LEU A 234 1.21 -6.74 10.44
N TYR A 235 0.57 -5.60 10.18
CA TYR A 235 0.07 -5.28 8.84
C TYR A 235 1.20 -5.09 7.82
N GLN A 236 2.25 -4.37 8.22
CA GLN A 236 3.44 -4.17 7.40
C GLN A 236 4.21 -5.47 7.15
N GLU A 237 4.13 -6.45 8.07
CA GLU A 237 4.61 -7.81 7.80
C GLU A 237 3.90 -8.40 6.58
N LEU A 238 2.57 -8.27 6.47
CA LEU A 238 1.81 -8.80 5.32
C LEU A 238 2.29 -8.16 4.00
N ILE A 239 2.48 -6.84 3.99
CA ILE A 239 3.02 -6.09 2.84
C ILE A 239 4.44 -6.59 2.49
N ALA A 240 5.31 -6.67 3.47
CA ALA A 240 6.71 -7.07 3.27
C ALA A 240 6.84 -8.51 2.73
N LYS A 241 5.87 -9.37 3.03
CA LYS A 241 5.84 -10.78 2.59
C LYS A 241 5.19 -11.00 1.23
N VAL A 242 4.59 -9.97 0.60
CA VAL A 242 4.16 -10.05 -0.81
C VAL A 242 5.35 -10.35 -1.71
N TRP A 243 6.49 -9.71 -1.45
CA TRP A 243 7.71 -9.97 -2.18
C TRP A 243 8.97 -9.70 -1.34
N SER A 244 9.76 -10.76 -1.12
CA SER A 244 11.01 -10.72 -0.36
C SER A 244 12.27 -10.84 -1.24
N GLY A 245 12.17 -10.52 -2.53
CA GLY A 245 13.29 -10.62 -3.50
C GLY A 245 13.70 -12.03 -3.93
N LEU A 246 13.25 -13.07 -3.21
CA LEU A 246 13.47 -14.46 -3.59
C LEU A 246 12.25 -15.02 -4.31
N PRO A 247 12.41 -15.85 -5.36
CA PRO A 247 11.31 -16.65 -5.88
C PRO A 247 10.88 -17.65 -4.79
N ARG A 248 9.77 -17.38 -4.11
CA ARG A 248 9.14 -18.33 -3.19
C ARG A 248 7.67 -18.46 -3.54
N GLY A 249 7.26 -19.68 -3.88
CA GLY A 249 5.90 -19.95 -4.34
C GLY A 249 5.64 -19.53 -5.79
N PRO A 250 4.44 -19.79 -6.31
CA PRO A 250 4.15 -19.68 -7.74
C PRO A 250 4.32 -18.23 -8.23
N GLY A 251 5.38 -18.00 -9.01
CA GLY A 251 5.45 -17.13 -10.19
C GLY A 251 4.64 -15.82 -10.24
N LEU A 252 4.43 -15.10 -9.12
CA LEU A 252 3.79 -13.79 -9.17
C LEU A 252 4.60 -12.89 -10.09
N SER A 253 3.95 -12.38 -11.14
CA SER A 253 4.61 -11.42 -12.01
C SER A 253 4.81 -10.10 -11.25
N PRO A 254 5.78 -9.26 -11.67
CA PRO A 254 5.92 -7.90 -11.12
C PRO A 254 4.63 -7.08 -11.19
N LYS A 255 3.77 -7.36 -12.17
CA LYS A 255 2.43 -6.74 -12.29
C LYS A 255 1.52 -7.20 -11.15
N ASP A 256 1.46 -8.51 -10.87
CA ASP A 256 0.62 -9.07 -9.80
C ASP A 256 1.08 -8.57 -8.42
N ILE A 257 2.40 -8.51 -8.19
CA ILE A 257 3.00 -7.93 -6.97
C ILE A 257 2.51 -6.49 -6.78
N ARG A 258 2.60 -5.65 -7.81
CA ARG A 258 2.12 -4.25 -7.73
C ARG A 258 0.62 -4.16 -7.47
N MET A 259 -0.19 -5.04 -8.06
CA MET A 259 -1.65 -5.07 -7.81
C MET A 259 -1.97 -5.43 -6.36
N ILE A 260 -1.33 -6.48 -5.83
CA ILE A 260 -1.49 -6.89 -4.42
C ILE A 260 -1.02 -5.78 -3.47
N LEU A 261 0.13 -5.17 -3.74
CA LEU A 261 0.63 -4.08 -2.93
C LEU A 261 -0.27 -2.85 -3.00
N ALA A 262 -0.86 -2.55 -4.15
CA ALA A 262 -1.76 -1.40 -4.30
C ALA A 262 -3.05 -1.63 -3.49
N PHE A 263 -3.54 -2.87 -3.44
CA PHE A 263 -4.64 -3.25 -2.57
C PHE A 263 -4.31 -2.99 -1.09
N LEU A 264 -3.11 -3.38 -0.64
CA LEU A 264 -2.70 -3.25 0.76
C LEU A 264 -2.26 -1.83 1.15
N ASP A 265 -1.72 -1.06 0.21
CA ASP A 265 -1.28 0.32 0.43
C ASP A 265 -2.47 1.29 0.53
N ASP A 266 -3.51 1.05 -0.27
CA ASP A 266 -4.70 1.88 -0.34
C ASP A 266 -5.70 1.50 0.77
N VAL A 267 -5.23 1.62 2.02
CA VAL A 267 -5.97 1.30 3.25
C VAL A 267 -5.72 2.40 4.31
N PRO A 268 -6.76 2.93 4.98
CA PRO A 268 -6.60 3.84 6.12
C PRO A 268 -5.72 3.26 7.24
N THR A 269 -4.87 4.07 7.86
CA THR A 269 -3.95 3.63 8.92
C THR A 269 -4.68 2.96 10.10
N SER A 270 -5.88 3.42 10.45
CA SER A 270 -6.70 2.80 11.50
C SER A 270 -7.18 1.38 11.15
N ILE A 271 -7.48 1.14 9.87
CA ILE A 271 -7.81 -0.20 9.38
C ILE A 271 -6.57 -1.07 9.34
N MET A 272 -5.39 -0.54 8.95
CA MET A 272 -4.14 -1.30 9.00
C MET A 272 -3.90 -1.89 10.40
N ALA A 273 -4.01 -1.06 11.45
CA ALA A 273 -3.86 -1.51 12.83
C ALA A 273 -4.88 -2.60 13.20
N THR A 274 -6.15 -2.38 12.84
CA THR A 274 -7.25 -3.33 13.06
C THR A 274 -6.97 -4.68 12.38
N VAL A 275 -6.53 -4.67 11.12
CA VAL A 275 -6.19 -5.87 10.35
C VAL A 275 -5.00 -6.60 10.99
N GLY A 276 -3.97 -5.87 11.43
CA GLY A 276 -2.83 -6.48 12.12
C GLY A 276 -3.22 -7.19 13.41
N GLN A 277 -4.03 -6.57 14.26
CA GLN A 277 -4.54 -7.22 15.46
C GLN A 277 -5.44 -8.42 15.14
N TRP A 278 -6.28 -8.29 14.12
CA TRP A 278 -7.14 -9.37 13.65
C TRP A 278 -6.33 -10.57 13.12
N THR A 279 -5.23 -10.35 12.38
CA THR A 279 -4.38 -11.46 11.92
C THR A 279 -3.68 -12.15 13.09
N LEU A 280 -3.25 -11.40 14.12
CA LEU A 280 -2.71 -11.98 15.35
C LEU A 280 -3.75 -12.84 16.08
N GLN A 281 -4.98 -12.35 16.21
CA GLN A 281 -6.09 -13.13 16.76
C GLN A 281 -6.28 -14.43 15.99
N LYS A 282 -6.30 -14.38 14.65
CA LYS A 282 -6.46 -15.57 13.80
C LYS A 282 -5.32 -16.57 13.97
N ARG A 283 -4.08 -16.09 14.14
CA ARG A 283 -2.94 -16.96 14.46
C ARG A 283 -3.11 -17.66 15.82
N ARG A 284 -3.67 -16.98 16.84
CA ARG A 284 -3.98 -17.58 18.15
C ARG A 284 -5.07 -18.65 18.03
N GLU A 285 -6.17 -18.35 17.34
CA GLU A 285 -7.25 -19.31 17.07
C GLU A 285 -6.70 -20.58 16.39
N PHE A 286 -5.78 -20.42 15.43
CA PHE A 286 -5.12 -21.56 14.79
C PHE A 286 -4.27 -22.39 15.77
N LYS A 287 -3.52 -21.75 16.67
CA LYS A 287 -2.74 -22.47 17.69
C LYS A 287 -3.62 -23.26 18.65
N GLU A 288 -4.81 -22.76 18.96
CA GLU A 288 -5.78 -23.43 19.82
C GLU A 288 -6.51 -24.58 19.09
N ALA A 289 -6.92 -24.37 17.84
CA ALA A 289 -7.67 -25.36 17.05
C ALA A 289 -6.78 -26.46 16.43
N ALA A 290 -5.47 -26.22 16.28
CA ALA A 290 -4.47 -27.13 15.71
C ALA A 290 -4.72 -27.62 14.26
N ILE A 291 -5.70 -27.05 13.55
CA ILE A 291 -6.03 -27.42 12.15
C ILE A 291 -5.79 -26.21 11.24
N SER A 292 -6.65 -25.20 11.34
CA SER A 292 -6.58 -23.96 10.57
C SER A 292 -7.45 -22.90 11.26
N ALA A 293 -7.20 -21.62 10.93
CA ALA A 293 -8.12 -20.55 11.25
C ALA A 293 -8.26 -19.63 10.03
N SER A 294 -9.49 -19.15 9.81
CA SER A 294 -9.79 -18.29 8.67
C SER A 294 -10.74 -17.16 9.06
N GLY A 295 -10.83 -16.18 8.19
CA GLY A 295 -11.84 -15.14 8.27
C GLY A 295 -11.72 -14.18 7.11
N ASN A 296 -12.58 -13.16 7.12
CA ASN A 296 -12.50 -12.06 6.18
C ASN A 296 -12.81 -10.74 6.88
N ILE A 297 -12.25 -9.67 6.35
CA ILE A 297 -12.53 -8.29 6.75
C ILE A 297 -12.77 -7.46 5.50
N VAL A 298 -13.69 -6.52 5.61
CA VAL A 298 -14.07 -5.62 4.53
C VAL A 298 -13.34 -4.31 4.76
N ILE A 299 -12.56 -3.89 3.78
CA ILE A 299 -11.77 -2.67 3.82
C ILE A 299 -12.37 -1.74 2.78
N GLN A 300 -13.18 -0.77 3.22
CA GLN A 300 -13.99 0.08 2.33
C GLN A 300 -14.92 -0.78 1.44
N ASP A 301 -14.59 -0.94 0.17
CA ASP A 301 -15.27 -1.73 -0.85
C ASP A 301 -14.43 -2.91 -1.36
N LYS A 302 -13.37 -3.27 -0.62
CA LYS A 302 -12.45 -4.36 -0.92
C LYS A 302 -12.57 -5.47 0.14
N LEU A 303 -12.32 -6.70 -0.27
CA LEU A 303 -12.43 -7.87 0.60
C LEU A 303 -11.06 -8.49 0.88
N LEU A 304 -10.64 -8.48 2.14
CA LEU A 304 -9.43 -9.18 2.57
C LEU A 304 -9.84 -10.51 3.22
N VAL A 305 -9.34 -11.62 2.68
CA VAL A 305 -9.56 -12.98 3.17
C VAL A 305 -8.26 -13.49 3.76
N TYR A 306 -8.30 -14.06 4.95
CA TYR A 306 -7.13 -14.59 5.64
C TYR A 306 -7.32 -16.06 5.96
N LEU A 307 -6.28 -16.85 5.73
CA LEU A 307 -6.22 -18.26 6.07
C LEU A 307 -4.87 -18.55 6.73
N CYS A 308 -4.87 -19.21 7.87
CA CYS A 308 -3.66 -19.74 8.47
C CYS A 308 -3.80 -21.22 8.81
N GLY A 309 -2.70 -21.96 8.70
CA GLY A 309 -2.70 -23.42 8.76
C GLY A 309 -1.30 -24.01 8.84
N SER A 310 -1.20 -25.34 8.76
CA SER A 310 0.09 -26.05 8.76
C SER A 310 0.22 -27.06 7.62
N GLU A 311 1.46 -27.41 7.28
CA GLU A 311 1.79 -28.49 6.32
C GLU A 311 1.20 -29.86 6.70
N LYS A 312 0.83 -30.07 7.97
CA LYS A 312 0.14 -31.29 8.42
C LYS A 312 -1.23 -31.46 7.76
N HIS A 313 -1.89 -30.35 7.41
CA HIS A 313 -3.21 -30.36 6.78
C HIS A 313 -3.13 -30.25 5.26
N TRP A 314 -2.20 -29.45 4.72
CA TRP A 314 -1.95 -29.35 3.28
C TRP A 314 -0.54 -29.83 2.94
N ARG A 315 -0.47 -31.03 2.33
CA ARG A 315 0.79 -31.76 2.08
C ARG A 315 1.75 -31.05 1.13
N ASP A 316 1.23 -30.20 0.23
CA ASP A 316 2.03 -29.51 -0.77
C ASP A 316 1.50 -28.08 -0.99
N GLN A 317 2.31 -27.25 -1.64
CA GLN A 317 1.98 -25.83 -1.87
C GLN A 317 0.82 -25.65 -2.86
N PHE A 318 0.58 -26.60 -3.76
CA PHE A 318 -0.49 -26.54 -4.73
C PHE A 318 -1.86 -26.68 -4.05
N GLN A 319 -2.02 -27.68 -3.18
CA GLN A 319 -3.24 -27.87 -2.40
C GLN A 319 -3.54 -26.68 -1.50
N TRP A 320 -2.50 -26.13 -0.85
CA TRP A 320 -2.61 -24.93 -0.04
C TRP A 320 -3.08 -23.71 -0.86
N THR A 321 -2.44 -23.46 -2.00
CA THR A 321 -2.79 -22.33 -2.87
C THR A 321 -4.19 -22.48 -3.44
N ALA A 322 -4.59 -23.69 -3.85
CA ALA A 322 -5.93 -23.99 -4.34
C ALA A 322 -7.00 -23.76 -3.26
N GLU A 323 -6.74 -24.18 -2.02
CA GLU A 323 -7.67 -23.96 -0.91
C GLU A 323 -7.84 -22.46 -0.62
N LEU A 324 -6.75 -21.70 -0.55
CA LEU A 324 -6.80 -20.24 -0.39
C LEU A 324 -7.55 -19.57 -1.55
N PHE A 325 -7.29 -19.99 -2.79
CA PHE A 325 -7.95 -19.47 -3.98
C PHE A 325 -9.46 -19.69 -3.92
N TYR A 326 -9.91 -20.92 -3.66
CA TYR A 326 -11.34 -21.21 -3.59
C TYR A 326 -12.02 -20.58 -2.39
N LEU A 327 -11.34 -20.49 -1.24
CA LEU A 327 -11.86 -19.73 -0.09
C LEU A 327 -12.08 -18.26 -0.48
N THR A 328 -11.08 -17.62 -1.10
CA THR A 328 -11.18 -16.21 -1.52
C THR A 328 -12.29 -16.01 -2.55
N LEU A 329 -12.39 -16.90 -3.53
CA LEU A 329 -13.41 -16.85 -4.57
C LEU A 329 -14.84 -17.08 -4.01
N VAL A 330 -15.01 -17.98 -3.05
CA VAL A 330 -16.30 -18.19 -2.37
C VAL A 330 -16.68 -16.95 -1.55
N ARG A 331 -15.76 -16.35 -0.79
CA ARG A 331 -16.06 -15.12 -0.04
C ARG A 331 -16.45 -13.96 -0.94
N MET A 332 -15.83 -13.84 -2.11
CA MET A 332 -16.21 -12.87 -3.13
C MET A 332 -17.60 -13.14 -3.74
N ASN A 333 -17.96 -14.41 -3.99
CA ASN A 333 -19.31 -14.77 -4.44
C ASN A 333 -20.37 -14.44 -3.39
N GLU A 334 -20.13 -14.79 -2.12
CA GLU A 334 -21.02 -14.46 -1.01
C GLU A 334 -21.18 -12.94 -0.83
N TRP A 335 -20.11 -12.16 -1.07
CA TRP A 335 -20.21 -10.70 -1.10
C TRP A 335 -21.15 -10.23 -2.20
N ALA A 336 -20.93 -10.70 -3.44
CA ALA A 336 -21.77 -10.30 -4.57
C ALA A 336 -23.25 -10.68 -4.37
N GLU A 337 -23.53 -11.83 -3.75
CA GLU A 337 -24.88 -12.27 -3.41
C GLU A 337 -25.54 -11.39 -2.34
N THR A 338 -24.78 -10.98 -1.32
CA THR A 338 -25.30 -10.20 -0.20
C THR A 338 -25.38 -8.69 -0.48
N ARG A 339 -24.42 -8.14 -1.22
CA ARG A 339 -24.29 -6.69 -1.47
C ARG A 339 -24.72 -6.27 -2.87
N LYS A 340 -24.83 -7.20 -3.82
CA LYS A 340 -25.16 -6.95 -5.25
C LYS A 340 -24.20 -5.96 -5.91
N THR A 341 -22.95 -5.90 -5.46
CA THR A 341 -21.90 -5.07 -6.04
C THR A 341 -20.69 -5.92 -6.41
N LYS A 342 -19.89 -5.42 -7.36
CA LYS A 342 -18.55 -5.96 -7.62
C LYS A 342 -17.64 -5.66 -6.44
N VAL A 343 -16.63 -6.50 -6.25
CA VAL A 343 -15.64 -6.38 -5.19
C VAL A 343 -14.32 -6.94 -5.70
N GLU A 344 -13.23 -6.31 -5.31
CA GLU A 344 -11.88 -6.87 -5.43
C GLU A 344 -11.57 -7.66 -4.17
N ALA A 345 -10.95 -8.83 -4.30
CA ALA A 345 -10.63 -9.68 -3.18
C ALA A 345 -9.14 -10.05 -3.15
N LEU A 346 -8.52 -9.90 -1.98
CA LEU A 346 -7.18 -10.39 -1.70
C LEU A 346 -7.24 -11.50 -0.65
N GLY A 347 -6.82 -12.69 -1.01
CA GLY A 347 -6.54 -13.79 -0.11
C GLY A 347 -5.09 -13.77 0.35
N ILE A 348 -4.86 -13.80 1.67
CA ILE A 348 -3.55 -13.96 2.28
C ILE A 348 -3.54 -15.27 3.09
N GLY A 349 -2.70 -16.20 2.65
CA GLY A 349 -2.43 -17.45 3.33
C GLY A 349 -1.13 -17.38 4.12
N VAL A 350 -1.16 -17.82 5.37
CA VAL A 350 0.02 -18.03 6.23
C VAL A 350 0.13 -19.51 6.63
N ARG A 351 1.12 -20.22 6.10
CA ARG A 351 1.31 -21.66 6.35
C ARG A 351 2.55 -21.93 7.20
N GLU A 352 2.37 -22.60 8.33
CA GLU A 352 3.49 -23.13 9.11
C GLU A 352 4.06 -24.38 8.45
N VAL A 353 5.38 -24.37 8.22
CA VAL A 353 6.17 -25.46 7.66
C VAL A 353 7.35 -25.79 8.58
N ALA A 354 8.00 -26.93 8.39
CA ALA A 354 9.08 -27.39 9.27
C ALA A 354 10.20 -26.34 9.51
N HIS A 355 10.46 -25.46 8.55
CA HIS A 355 11.54 -24.47 8.59
C HIS A 355 11.06 -23.02 8.69
N GLY A 356 9.81 -22.79 9.10
CA GLY A 356 9.30 -21.44 9.35
C GLY A 356 7.88 -21.24 8.83
N VAL A 357 7.67 -20.10 8.18
CA VAL A 357 6.35 -19.66 7.72
C VAL A 357 6.41 -19.27 6.25
N GLU A 358 5.45 -19.77 5.49
CA GLU A 358 5.24 -19.44 4.08
C GLU A 358 4.03 -18.54 3.92
N TYR A 359 4.15 -17.57 3.02
CA TYR A 359 3.08 -16.66 2.64
C TYR A 359 2.59 -17.00 1.23
N THR A 360 1.28 -16.91 1.01
CA THR A 360 0.65 -17.09 -0.30
C THR A 360 -0.37 -15.99 -0.50
N HIS A 361 -0.41 -15.42 -1.70
CA HIS A 361 -1.31 -14.33 -2.03
C HIS A 361 -2.16 -14.72 -3.23
N VAL A 362 -3.46 -14.45 -3.16
CA VAL A 362 -4.40 -14.65 -4.27
C VAL A 362 -5.17 -13.36 -4.47
N TYR A 363 -4.96 -12.70 -5.61
CA TYR A 363 -5.74 -11.52 -5.99
C TYR A 363 -6.81 -11.91 -6.99
N LEU A 364 -8.06 -11.50 -6.74
CA LEU A 364 -9.20 -11.71 -7.62
C LEU A 364 -9.88 -10.38 -7.92
N ASP A 365 -10.03 -10.06 -9.20
CA ASP A 365 -10.79 -8.92 -9.69
C ASP A 365 -12.07 -9.42 -10.37
N GLY A 366 -13.15 -9.46 -9.59
CA GLY A 366 -14.48 -9.80 -10.09
C GLY A 366 -14.90 -11.27 -9.91
N VAL A 367 -16.21 -11.46 -9.84
CA VAL A 367 -16.85 -12.74 -9.55
C VAL A 367 -16.61 -13.74 -10.68
N SER A 368 -16.27 -14.97 -10.32
CA SER A 368 -16.16 -16.12 -11.23
C SER A 368 -16.98 -17.29 -10.72
N HIS A 369 -17.37 -18.19 -11.63
CA HIS A 369 -18.14 -19.39 -11.29
C HIS A 369 -17.35 -20.32 -10.35
N VAL A 370 -17.99 -20.75 -9.26
CA VAL A 370 -17.46 -21.79 -8.37
C VAL A 370 -18.30 -23.07 -8.56
N PRO A 371 -17.67 -24.21 -8.90
CA PRO A 371 -18.39 -25.47 -8.95
C PRO A 371 -19.06 -25.79 -7.60
N LYS A 372 -20.31 -26.22 -7.62
CA LYS A 372 -21.14 -26.45 -6.42
C LYS A 372 -20.43 -27.29 -5.35
N GLY A 373 -19.82 -28.41 -5.73
CA GLY A 373 -19.12 -29.29 -4.77
C GLY A 373 -17.90 -28.64 -4.12
N ILE A 374 -17.21 -27.73 -4.83
CA ILE A 374 -16.10 -26.96 -4.26
C ILE A 374 -16.63 -25.92 -3.29
N ARG A 375 -17.70 -25.20 -3.66
CA ARG A 375 -18.35 -24.23 -2.77
C ARG A 375 -18.82 -24.88 -1.48
N GLU A 376 -19.56 -25.98 -1.56
CA GLU A 376 -20.05 -26.72 -0.39
C GLU A 376 -18.91 -27.22 0.50
N LYS A 377 -17.78 -27.65 -0.07
CA LYS A 377 -16.58 -28.01 0.70
C LYS A 377 -16.00 -26.82 1.46
N ILE A 378 -15.84 -25.67 0.80
CA ILE A 378 -15.32 -24.45 1.42
C ILE A 378 -16.27 -23.94 2.52
N GLU A 379 -17.57 -23.89 2.24
CA GLU A 379 -18.58 -23.48 3.22
C GLU A 379 -18.65 -24.46 4.41
N TRP A 380 -18.47 -25.76 4.17
CA TRP A 380 -18.36 -26.75 5.25
C TRP A 380 -17.13 -26.51 6.13
N ASN A 381 -15.97 -26.27 5.54
CA ASN A 381 -14.71 -26.09 6.27
C ASN A 381 -14.64 -24.76 7.03
N TYR A 382 -15.20 -23.68 6.46
CA TYR A 382 -14.98 -22.32 6.95
C TYR A 382 -16.27 -21.54 7.25
N GLY A 383 -17.44 -22.17 7.11
CA GLY A 383 -18.74 -21.54 7.27
C GLY A 383 -19.15 -20.65 6.08
N VAL A 384 -20.38 -20.15 6.15
CA VAL A 384 -20.98 -19.24 5.15
C VAL A 384 -20.93 -17.81 5.68
N ALA A 385 -20.24 -16.91 4.98
CA ALA A 385 -20.08 -15.52 5.42
C ALA A 385 -21.30 -14.68 5.02
N ASN A 386 -21.83 -13.93 5.98
CA ASN A 386 -22.85 -12.92 5.72
C ASN A 386 -22.24 -11.53 5.87
N HIS A 387 -21.87 -10.94 4.73
CA HIS A 387 -21.22 -9.63 4.71
C HIS A 387 -22.14 -8.45 5.05
N MET A 388 -23.47 -8.65 5.10
CA MET A 388 -24.38 -7.61 5.60
C MET A 388 -24.30 -7.48 7.12
N PHE A 389 -24.17 -8.60 7.83
CA PHE A 389 -24.20 -8.64 9.29
C PHE A 389 -22.83 -8.91 9.93
N GLY A 390 -21.78 -9.13 9.13
CA GLY A 390 -20.42 -9.32 9.60
C GLY A 390 -20.20 -10.60 10.42
N HIS A 391 -21.00 -11.65 10.20
CA HIS A 391 -20.83 -12.93 10.87
C HIS A 391 -20.70 -14.08 9.88
N THR A 392 -20.04 -15.14 10.32
CA THR A 392 -19.90 -16.40 9.59
C THR A 392 -20.68 -17.47 10.33
N ARG A 393 -21.65 -18.09 9.67
CA ARG A 393 -22.46 -19.18 10.26
C ARG A 393 -21.95 -20.55 9.81
N PRO A 394 -22.08 -21.60 10.64
CA PRO A 394 -21.77 -22.95 10.21
C PRO A 394 -22.63 -23.37 9.00
N PHE A 395 -22.00 -24.01 8.02
CA PHE A 395 -22.73 -24.63 6.92
C PHE A 395 -23.44 -25.89 7.42
N SER A 396 -24.72 -26.04 7.05
CA SER A 396 -25.56 -27.18 7.46
C SER A 396 -26.05 -27.91 6.21
N PRO A 397 -25.36 -28.98 5.76
CA PRO A 397 -25.78 -29.76 4.61
C PRO A 397 -27.15 -30.40 4.84
N GLY A 398 -27.95 -30.47 3.78
CA GLY A 398 -29.20 -31.22 3.79
C GLY A 398 -28.95 -32.70 4.08
N ARG A 399 -29.91 -33.33 4.76
CA ARG A 399 -29.79 -34.72 5.25
C ARG A 399 -29.51 -35.73 4.13
N ASN A 400 -30.01 -35.47 2.93
CA ASN A 400 -29.87 -36.32 1.75
C ASN A 400 -28.83 -35.83 0.74
N ASP A 401 -28.19 -34.68 0.99
CA ASP A 401 -27.19 -34.10 0.10
C ASP A 401 -25.90 -34.93 0.12
N PRO A 402 -25.09 -34.89 -0.96
CA PRO A 402 -23.73 -35.42 -0.93
C PRO A 402 -22.95 -34.84 0.26
N CYS A 403 -22.19 -35.69 0.94
CA CYS A 403 -21.41 -35.26 2.09
C CYS A 403 -20.26 -34.35 1.63
N PRO A 404 -20.10 -33.12 2.18
CA PRO A 404 -19.06 -32.17 1.76
C PRO A 404 -17.63 -32.67 1.93
N CYS A 405 -17.40 -33.74 2.71
CA CYS A 405 -16.11 -34.39 2.85
C CYS A 405 -15.62 -35.10 1.57
N GLY A 406 -16.42 -35.16 0.50
CA GLY A 406 -16.05 -35.78 -0.78
C GLY A 406 -16.18 -37.31 -0.82
N SER A 407 -16.79 -37.95 0.18
CA SER A 407 -16.91 -39.42 0.23
C SER A 407 -17.88 -40.03 -0.79
N GLY A 408 -18.63 -39.20 -1.52
CA GLY A 408 -19.71 -39.64 -2.41
C GLY A 408 -20.96 -40.17 -1.70
N ARG A 409 -20.94 -40.30 -0.36
CA ARG A 409 -22.10 -40.76 0.45
C ARG A 409 -23.01 -39.59 0.80
N LYS A 410 -24.29 -39.87 1.09
CA LYS A 410 -25.22 -38.88 1.67
C LYS A 410 -24.73 -38.43 3.06
N PHE A 411 -24.93 -37.16 3.42
CA PHE A 411 -24.50 -36.60 4.71
C PHE A 411 -24.97 -37.44 5.92
N LYS A 412 -26.23 -37.90 5.92
CA LYS A 412 -26.79 -38.79 6.95
C LYS A 412 -26.12 -40.16 7.10
N ARG A 413 -25.39 -40.62 6.09
CA ARG A 413 -24.66 -41.90 6.09
C ARG A 413 -23.15 -41.71 6.31
N CYS A 414 -22.71 -40.47 6.55
CA CYS A 414 -21.30 -40.13 6.68
C CYS A 414 -21.01 -39.42 8.01
N HIS A 415 -21.50 -38.19 8.22
CA HIS A 415 -21.13 -37.35 9.36
C HIS A 415 -22.29 -37.02 10.33
N ARG A 416 -23.54 -37.35 9.99
CA ARG A 416 -24.72 -37.12 10.85
C ARG A 416 -25.19 -38.42 11.51
N ARG A 417 -24.29 -39.12 12.20
CA ARG A 417 -24.65 -40.31 13.00
C ARG A 417 -25.59 -39.90 14.12
#